data_AF-M1R9H5-F1
#
_entry.id   AF-M1R9H5-F1
#
_cell.length_a   1.000
_cell.length_b   1.000
_cell.length_c   1.000
_cell.angle_alpha   90.00
_cell.angle_beta   90.00
_cell.angle_gamma   90.00
#
_symmetry.space_group_name_H-M   'P 1'
#
loop_
_entity.id
_entity.type
_entity.pdbx_description
1 polymer ?
#
loop_
_entity_poly.entity_id
_entity_poly.type
_entity_poly.pdbx_seq_one_letter_code
_entity_poly.pdbx_strand_id
1 'polypeptide(L)'
;MSSKILSKIQNDIIGLGMSLMAETRTNDVTKLVVCLSGLNIPRATIANIVKAETGTTLSVNRITKIRSAYSSIVKTLSEETDHLYQFHDIA
;
A
#
# COMPACT_ATOMS: atom_id res chain seq x y z
N MET A 1 -22.04 4.17 -7.66
CA MET A 1 -21.06 5.19 -7.20
C MET A 1 -19.70 4.59 -6.81
N SER A 2 -19.40 3.30 -7.05
CA SER A 2 -18.35 2.62 -6.27
C SER A 2 -16.95 2.53 -6.88
N SER A 3 -16.77 2.46 -8.21
CA SER A 3 -15.41 2.24 -8.76
C SER A 3 -14.54 3.50 -8.80
N LYS A 4 -15.08 4.66 -9.21
CA LYS A 4 -14.28 5.88 -9.41
C LYS A 4 -13.72 6.45 -8.10
N ILE A 5 -14.50 6.37 -7.01
CA ILE A 5 -14.10 6.87 -5.69
C ILE A 5 -13.01 5.95 -5.11
N LEU A 6 -13.21 4.63 -5.18
CA LEU A 6 -12.21 3.66 -4.73
C LEU A 6 -10.88 3.83 -5.47
N SER A 7 -10.90 3.94 -6.80
CA SER A 7 -9.68 4.17 -7.58
C SER A 7 -9.02 5.51 -7.25
N LYS A 8 -9.80 6.55 -6.92
CA LYS A 8 -9.26 7.83 -6.49
C LYS A 8 -8.55 7.70 -5.13
N ILE A 9 -9.19 7.09 -4.14
CA ILE A 9 -8.58 6.85 -2.81
C ILE A 9 -7.30 6.03 -2.95
N GLN A 10 -7.33 4.97 -3.77
CA GLN A 10 -6.15 4.15 -4.04
C GLN A 10 -5.00 4.98 -4.63
N ASN A 11 -5.28 5.82 -5.62
CA ASN A 11 -4.27 6.68 -6.23
C ASN A 11 -3.73 7.74 -5.25
N ASP A 12 -4.60 8.34 -4.44
CA ASP A 12 -4.22 9.36 -3.46
C ASP A 12 -3.30 8.76 -2.38
N ILE A 13 -3.65 7.57 -1.84
CA ILE A 13 -2.83 6.86 -0.86
C ILE A 13 -1.50 6.38 -1.46
N ILE A 14 -1.51 5.89 -2.71
CA ILE A 14 -0.25 5.53 -3.39
C ILE A 14 0.62 6.76 -3.60
N GLY A 15 0.04 7.90 -4.02
CA GLY A 15 0.77 9.16 -4.20
C GLY A 15 1.39 9.66 -2.89
N LEU A 16 0.64 9.59 -1.79
CA LEU A 16 1.13 9.91 -0.45
C LEU A 16 2.26 8.96 -0.03
N GLY A 17 2.08 7.65 -0.21
CA GLY A 17 3.09 6.64 0.14
C GLY A 17 4.39 6.82 -0.64
N MET A 18 4.31 7.10 -1.94
CA MET A 18 5.48 7.40 -2.76
C MET A 18 6.19 8.68 -2.32
N SER A 19 5.44 9.70 -1.90
CA SER A 19 5.99 10.96 -1.39
C SER A 19 6.71 10.76 -0.05
N LEU A 20 6.11 10.03 0.89
CA LEU A 20 6.73 9.68 2.18
C LEU A 20 7.99 8.83 2.01
N MET A 21 8.05 8.04 0.93
CA MET A 21 9.21 7.19 0.62
C MET A 21 10.20 7.83 -0.35
N ALA A 22 10.01 9.09 -0.76
CA ALA A 22 10.84 9.75 -1.77
C ALA A 22 12.33 9.81 -1.37
N GLU A 23 12.60 10.05 -0.09
CA GLU A 23 13.96 10.14 0.45
C GLU A 23 14.53 8.78 0.90
N THR A 24 13.71 7.72 0.85
CA THR A 24 14.13 6.39 1.27
C THR A 24 14.92 5.72 0.15
N ARG A 25 16.20 5.37 0.41
CA ARG A 25 17.03 4.57 -0.51
C ARG A 25 16.56 3.10 -0.55
N THR A 26 15.46 2.84 -1.26
CA THR A 26 14.91 1.51 -1.46
C THR A 26 14.38 1.32 -2.88
N ASN A 27 14.13 0.07 -3.26
CA ASN A 27 13.67 -0.28 -4.61
C ASN A 27 12.14 -0.12 -4.76
N ASP A 28 11.69 -0.05 -6.01
CA ASP A 28 10.28 0.22 -6.33
C ASP A 28 9.35 -0.91 -5.86
N VAL A 29 9.83 -2.15 -5.84
CA VAL A 29 9.09 -3.30 -5.27
C VAL A 29 8.80 -3.06 -3.78
N THR A 30 9.76 -2.55 -3.02
CA THR A 30 9.58 -2.26 -1.59
C THR A 30 8.61 -1.10 -1.40
N LYS A 31 8.74 -0.04 -2.21
CA LYS A 31 7.81 1.10 -2.17
C LYS A 31 6.37 0.66 -2.47
N LEU A 32 6.19 -0.17 -3.50
CA LEU A 32 4.90 -0.74 -3.85
C LEU A 32 4.30 -1.58 -2.71
N VAL A 33 5.11 -2.45 -2.07
CA VAL A 33 4.65 -3.26 -0.93
C VAL A 33 4.21 -2.37 0.24
N VAL A 34 4.92 -1.28 0.53
CA VAL A 34 4.54 -0.34 1.60
C VAL A 34 3.22 0.35 1.27
N CYS A 35 3.06 0.88 0.05
CA CYS A 35 1.82 1.54 -0.38
C CYS A 35 0.62 0.58 -0.33
N LEU A 36 0.75 -0.63 -0.89
CA LEU A 36 -0.31 -1.65 -0.85
C LEU A 36 -0.63 -2.11 0.57
N SER A 37 0.36 -2.11 1.47
CA SER A 37 0.13 -2.43 2.88
C SER A 37 -0.65 -1.34 3.60
N GLY A 38 -0.48 -0.08 3.22
CA GLY A 38 -1.26 1.07 3.70
C GLY A 38 -2.71 1.03 3.26
N LEU A 39 -3.00 0.48 2.08
CA LEU A 39 -4.36 0.24 1.58
C LEU A 39 -5.12 -0.89 2.31
N ASN A 40 -4.59 -1.37 3.44
CA ASN A 40 -5.15 -2.48 4.23
C ASN A 40 -5.36 -3.79 3.44
N ILE A 41 -4.59 -3.99 2.36
CA ILE A 41 -4.68 -5.18 1.51
C ILE A 41 -4.05 -6.40 2.22
N PRO A 42 -4.67 -7.59 2.15
CA PRO A 42 -4.10 -8.82 2.68
C PRO A 42 -2.74 -9.17 2.06
N ARG A 43 -1.79 -9.65 2.87
CA ARG A 43 -0.40 -9.91 2.44
C ARG A 43 -0.30 -10.89 1.26
N ALA A 44 -1.16 -11.90 1.20
CA ALA A 44 -1.22 -12.85 0.09
C ALA A 44 -1.63 -12.15 -1.22
N THR A 45 -2.60 -11.24 -1.14
CA THR A 45 -3.03 -10.42 -2.27
C THR A 45 -1.93 -9.46 -2.71
N ILE A 46 -1.19 -8.84 -1.78
CA ILE A 46 -0.02 -8.01 -2.11
C ILE A 46 1.02 -8.83 -2.88
N ALA A 47 1.32 -10.06 -2.47
CA ALA A 47 2.27 -10.92 -3.18
C ALA A 47 1.84 -11.16 -4.64
N ASN A 48 0.54 -11.38 -4.86
CA ASN A 48 -0.03 -11.58 -6.20
C ASN A 48 0.05 -10.30 -7.05
N ILE A 49 -0.30 -9.14 -6.48
CA ILE A 49 -0.22 -7.84 -7.16
C ILE A 49 1.23 -7.53 -7.55
N VAL A 50 2.17 -7.66 -6.61
CA VAL A 50 3.59 -7.39 -6.88
C VAL A 50 4.11 -8.30 -8.00
N LYS A 51 3.74 -9.58 -8.00
CA LYS A 51 4.13 -10.51 -9.07
C LYS A 51 3.54 -10.10 -10.42
N ALA A 52 2.28 -9.66 -10.45
CA ALA A 52 1.61 -9.22 -11.68
C ALA A 52 2.23 -7.94 -12.25
N GLU A 53 2.51 -6.94 -11.41
CA GLU A 53 3.01 -5.63 -11.83
C GLU A 53 4.50 -5.61 -12.14
N THR A 54 5.29 -6.41 -11.41
CA THR A 54 6.77 -6.31 -11.46
C THR A 54 7.47 -7.59 -11.92
N GLY A 55 6.73 -8.68 -12.13
CA GLY A 55 7.30 -10.02 -12.36
C GLY A 55 8.00 -10.64 -11.15
N THR A 56 8.16 -9.90 -10.04
CA THR A 56 8.91 -10.33 -8.86
C THR A 56 8.04 -11.18 -7.94
N THR A 57 8.47 -12.41 -7.65
CA THR A 57 7.80 -13.25 -6.66
C THR A 57 8.31 -12.93 -5.26
N LEU A 58 7.41 -12.51 -4.37
CA LEU A 58 7.70 -12.28 -2.95
C LEU A 58 7.00 -13.32 -2.08
N SER A 59 7.71 -13.81 -1.06
CA SER A 59 7.07 -14.59 0.00
C SER A 59 6.32 -13.68 0.97
N VAL A 60 5.25 -14.20 1.59
CA VAL A 60 4.49 -13.49 2.63
C VAL A 60 5.41 -13.04 3.77
N ASN A 61 6.41 -13.85 4.14
CA ASN A 61 7.39 -13.49 5.16
C ASN A 61 8.23 -12.26 4.76
N ARG A 62 8.63 -12.15 3.48
CA ARG A 62 9.34 -10.97 2.98
C ARG A 62 8.48 -9.71 3.06
N ILE A 63 7.20 -9.82 2.71
CA ILE A 63 6.23 -8.73 2.83
C ILE A 63 6.06 -8.30 4.29
N THR A 64 5.95 -9.26 5.22
CA THR A 64 5.88 -8.96 6.66
C THR A 64 7.12 -8.19 7.13
N LYS A 65 8.32 -8.61 6.72
CA LYS A 65 9.56 -7.91 7.06
C LYS A 65 9.59 -6.47 6.53
N ILE A 66 9.14 -6.26 5.29
CA ILE A 66 9.02 -4.92 4.70
C ILE A 66 8.05 -4.07 5.54
N ARG A 67 6.85 -4.58 5.84
CA ARG A 67 5.86 -3.87 6.67
C ARG A 67 6.41 -3.49 8.04
N SER A 68 7.15 -4.39 8.69
CA SER A 68 7.76 -4.11 10.00
C SER A 68 8.85 -3.04 9.91
N ALA A 69 9.68 -3.07 8.87
CA ALA A 69 10.74 -2.08 8.66
C ALA A 69 10.20 -0.67 8.39
N TYR A 70 9.06 -0.57 7.69
CA TYR A 70 8.40 0.70 7.35
C TYR A 70 7.09 0.91 8.11
N SER A 71 7.01 0.39 9.34
CA SER A 71 5.77 0.35 10.12
C SER A 71 5.16 1.72 10.37
N SER A 72 5.99 2.75 10.55
CA SER A 72 5.53 4.14 10.71
C SER A 72 4.79 4.63 9.46
N ILE A 73 5.37 4.43 8.27
CA ILE A 73 4.76 4.87 7.00
C ILE A 73 3.49 4.05 6.74
N VAL A 74 3.56 2.73 6.90
CA VAL A 74 2.41 1.85 6.72
C VAL A 74 1.26 2.27 7.65
N LYS A 75 1.55 2.60 8.92
CA LYS A 75 0.55 3.06 9.87
C LYS A 75 -0.13 4.35 9.42
N THR A 76 0.65 5.37 9.03
CA THR A 76 0.10 6.63 8.52
C THR A 76 -0.79 6.43 7.29
N LEU A 77 -0.37 5.58 6.35
CA LEU A 77 -1.17 5.28 5.15
C LEU A 77 -2.45 4.50 5.48
N SER A 78 -2.39 3.55 6.42
CA SER A 78 -3.56 2.81 6.89
C SER A 78 -4.58 3.71 7.58
N GLU A 79 -4.12 4.61 8.46
CA GLU A 79 -5.00 5.57 9.14
C GLU A 79 -5.69 6.51 8.14
N GLU A 80 -4.96 7.01 7.14
CA GLU A 80 -5.54 7.85 6.10
C GLU A 80 -6.49 7.07 5.18
N THR A 81 -6.17 5.81 4.88
CA THR A 81 -7.06 4.93 4.09
C THR A 81 -8.38 4.72 4.84
N ASP A 82 -8.33 4.41 6.13
CA ASP A 82 -9.51 4.20 6.95
C ASP A 82 -10.34 5.48 7.07
N HIS A 83 -9.69 6.65 7.24
CA HIS A 83 -10.36 7.94 7.26
C HIS A 83 -11.09 8.24 5.94
N LEU A 84 -10.45 8.00 4.79
CA LEU A 84 -11.06 8.21 3.48
C LEU A 84 -12.21 7.23 3.21
N TYR A 85 -12.10 5.97 3.64
CA TYR A 85 -13.19 5.01 3.54
C TYR A 85 -14.39 5.42 4.39
N GLN A 86 -14.17 5.86 5.63
CA GLN A 86 -15.23 6.37 6.50
C GLN A 86 -15.90 7.62 5.90
N PHE A 87 -15.12 8.57 5.39
CA PHE A 87 -15.65 9.78 4.77
C PHE A 87 -16.53 9.50 3.54
N HIS A 88 -16.24 8.41 2.83
CA HIS A 88 -16.95 8.01 1.62
C HIS A 88 -17.99 6.89 1.83
N ASP A 89 -18.31 6.54 3.08
CA ASP A 89 -19.23 5.44 3.44
C ASP A 89 -18.88 4.10 2.75
N ILE A 90 -17.58 3.81 2.64
CA ILE A 90 -17.06 2.57 2.06
C ILE A 90 -16.88 1.55 3.19
N ALA A 91 -17.73 0.52 3.19
CA ALA A 91 -17.71 -0.61 4.13
C ALA A 91 -16.83 -1.77 3.64
#